data_AF-A0A7C3M176-F1
#
_entry.id   AF-A0A7C3M176-F1
#
_cell.length_a   1.000
_cell.length_b   1.000
_cell.length_c   1.000
_cell.angle_alpha   90.00
_cell.angle_beta   90.00
_cell.angle_gamma   90.00
#
_symmetry.space_group_name_H-M   'P 1'
#
loop_
_entity.id
_entity.type
_entity.pdbx_description
1 polymer ?
#
loop_
_entity_poly.entity_id
_entity_poly.type
_entity_poly.pdbx_seq_one_letter_code
_entity_poly.pdbx_strand_id
1 'polypeptide(L)'
;PAALGELLGKDPAEPGQQNAEGKAEAQGSPFAAGLHAVQHLLTGMMPLLVMCDQRDVDGFYHPEHPDLSAPVVFVYDAYEGGIGLAEVAYHRMEELLRLAYDTVARCGCKEGCPSCIQSGICRLRNESLNKAASRRILGVLTGQETVDWGYVPMMIKLSERPVMTPSGEAEKLTLRRTHALQELLEQARRKGIYTHLASAEQTPLQPKYVKGDWVEQTPYGRGLVLDSRIEGQRELVTIRFLRGLVKEVDASKGALRKVKP
;
A
#
# COMPACT_ATOMS: atom_id res chain seq x y z
N PRO A 1 26.19 9.32 -18.74
CA PRO A 1 26.26 7.86 -18.95
C PRO A 1 27.71 7.33 -19.18
N ALA A 2 28.45 7.87 -20.15
CA ALA A 2 29.85 7.49 -20.42
C ALA A 2 30.81 7.85 -19.27
N ALA A 3 30.72 9.09 -18.74
CA ALA A 3 31.62 9.60 -17.71
C ALA A 3 31.62 8.78 -16.40
N LEU A 4 30.48 8.22 -15.97
CA LEU A 4 30.43 7.40 -14.75
C LEU A 4 30.95 5.97 -14.98
N GLY A 5 30.77 5.44 -16.19
CA GLY A 5 31.29 4.13 -16.59
C GLY A 5 32.80 4.15 -16.79
N GLU A 6 33.35 5.22 -17.37
CA GLU A 6 34.79 5.42 -17.55
C GLU A 6 35.52 5.62 -16.22
N LEU A 7 34.92 6.35 -15.27
CA LEU A 7 35.52 6.64 -13.97
C LEU A 7 35.51 5.45 -13.00
N LEU A 8 34.69 4.44 -13.30
CA LEU A 8 34.59 3.17 -12.57
C LEU A 8 35.24 1.99 -13.30
N GLY A 9 35.95 2.24 -14.41
CA GLY A 9 36.63 1.23 -15.21
C GLY A 9 35.65 0.40 -16.05
N LYS A 10 35.31 0.89 -17.25
CA LYS A 10 34.74 0.06 -18.32
C LYS A 10 35.84 -0.28 -19.32
N ASP A 11 36.08 -1.58 -19.51
CA ASP A 11 36.26 -2.10 -20.86
C ASP A 11 34.89 -2.10 -21.57
N PRO A 12 34.83 -1.88 -22.90
CA PRO A 12 33.58 -1.71 -23.62
C PRO A 12 32.85 -3.05 -23.72
N ALA A 13 31.73 -3.21 -23.00
CA ALA A 13 30.82 -4.32 -23.24
C ALA A 13 30.03 -4.04 -24.53
N GLU A 14 30.15 -4.94 -25.51
CA GLU A 14 29.33 -4.97 -26.72
C GLU A 14 27.83 -5.08 -26.40
N PRO A 15 26.94 -4.59 -27.28
CA PRO A 15 25.49 -4.67 -27.08
C PRO A 15 25.04 -6.15 -27.04
N GLY A 16 24.66 -6.61 -25.85
CA GLY A 16 24.14 -7.95 -25.62
C GLY A 16 22.88 -8.22 -26.44
N GLN A 17 22.93 -9.27 -27.26
CA GLN A 17 21.81 -9.78 -28.04
C GLN A 17 20.80 -10.48 -27.12
N GLN A 18 19.52 -10.20 -27.31
CA GLN A 18 18.43 -10.96 -26.71
C GLN A 18 18.32 -12.31 -27.42
N ASN A 19 18.57 -13.41 -26.71
CA ASN A 19 18.20 -14.75 -27.12
C ASN A 19 16.75 -15.06 -26.69
N ALA A 20 16.04 -15.78 -27.55
CA ALA A 20 14.58 -16.01 -27.53
C ALA A 20 14.01 -16.78 -26.31
N GLU A 21 14.81 -16.98 -25.26
CA GLU A 21 14.47 -17.78 -24.08
C GLU A 21 14.50 -17.00 -22.74
N GLY A 22 14.71 -15.67 -22.77
CA GLY A 22 14.51 -14.83 -21.57
C GLY A 22 15.48 -15.09 -20.40
N LYS A 23 16.62 -15.74 -20.63
CA LYS A 23 17.69 -15.89 -19.64
C LYS A 23 18.72 -14.77 -19.83
N ALA A 24 18.83 -13.87 -18.85
CA ALA A 24 19.89 -12.87 -18.81
C ALA A 24 21.25 -13.55 -18.55
N GLU A 25 22.16 -13.49 -19.53
CA GLU A 25 23.54 -13.94 -19.36
C GLU A 25 24.28 -13.03 -18.38
N ALA A 26 24.80 -13.63 -17.32
CA ALA A 26 25.47 -12.98 -16.21
C ALA A 26 26.93 -12.66 -16.55
N GLN A 27 27.18 -11.58 -17.29
CA GLN A 27 28.47 -10.86 -17.26
C GLN A 27 28.21 -9.35 -17.28
N GLY A 28 27.57 -8.85 -16.22
CA GLY A 28 27.35 -7.42 -16.03
C GLY A 28 28.65 -6.69 -15.64
N SER A 29 28.86 -5.48 -16.17
CA SER A 29 30.00 -4.63 -15.78
C SER A 29 30.14 -4.48 -14.25
N PRO A 30 31.34 -4.18 -13.71
CA PRO A 30 31.53 -3.93 -12.27
C PRO A 30 30.57 -2.88 -11.70
N PHE A 31 30.22 -1.89 -12.51
CA PHE A 31 29.21 -0.88 -12.17
C PHE A 31 27.80 -1.47 -12.01
N ALA A 32 27.36 -2.32 -12.94
CA ALA A 32 26.07 -3.01 -12.84
C ALA A 32 26.02 -3.93 -11.60
N ALA A 33 27.11 -4.64 -11.32
CA ALA A 33 27.24 -5.46 -10.11
C ALA A 33 27.27 -4.61 -8.82
N GLY A 34 27.81 -3.39 -8.90
CA GLY A 34 27.75 -2.39 -7.83
C GLY A 34 26.33 -1.90 -7.59
N LEU A 35 25.57 -1.58 -8.65
CA LEU A 35 24.15 -1.17 -8.56
C LEU A 35 23.27 -2.25 -7.94
N HIS A 36 23.49 -3.51 -8.32
CA HIS A 36 22.82 -4.66 -7.71
C HIS A 36 23.08 -4.71 -6.20
N ALA A 37 24.34 -4.56 -5.80
CA ALA A 37 24.72 -4.49 -4.39
C ALA A 37 24.14 -3.26 -3.67
N VAL A 38 24.02 -2.11 -4.34
CA VAL A 38 23.31 -0.93 -3.79
C VAL A 38 21.84 -1.25 -3.56
N GLN A 39 21.16 -1.91 -4.51
CA GLN A 39 19.77 -2.33 -4.34
C GLN A 39 19.58 -3.22 -3.11
N HIS A 40 20.45 -4.22 -2.92
CA HIS A 40 20.44 -5.05 -1.71
C HIS A 40 20.62 -4.24 -0.42
N LEU A 41 21.56 -3.29 -0.39
CA LEU A 41 21.81 -2.45 0.77
C LEU A 41 20.60 -1.56 1.09
N LEU A 42 19.98 -0.93 0.08
CA LEU A 42 18.84 -0.05 0.30
C LEU A 42 17.62 -0.82 0.82
N THR A 43 17.25 -1.94 0.19
CA THR A 43 16.10 -2.75 0.65
C THR A 43 16.39 -3.43 1.98
N GLY A 44 17.64 -3.82 2.25
CA GLY A 44 18.05 -4.43 3.51
C GLY A 44 18.10 -3.45 4.69
N MET A 45 18.47 -2.19 4.45
CA MET A 45 18.57 -1.17 5.50
C MET A 45 17.25 -0.42 5.75
N MET A 46 16.35 -0.36 4.75
CA MET A 46 15.07 0.35 4.86
C MET A 46 14.21 -0.07 6.07
N PRO A 47 14.11 -1.36 6.44
CA PRO A 47 13.42 -1.80 7.67
C PRO A 47 13.84 -1.07 8.95
N LEU A 48 15.12 -0.68 9.06
CA LEU A 48 15.65 0.02 10.24
C LEU A 48 15.13 1.45 10.38
N LEU A 49 14.67 2.05 9.28
CA LEU A 49 14.13 3.41 9.26
C LEU A 49 12.60 3.40 9.27
N VAL A 50 11.98 2.53 8.46
CA VAL A 50 10.53 2.56 8.23
C VAL A 50 9.76 1.61 9.16
N MET A 51 10.46 0.80 9.97
CA MET A 51 9.86 -0.19 10.89
C MET A 51 8.96 -1.21 10.18
N CYS A 52 9.40 -1.71 9.03
CA CYS A 52 8.72 -2.78 8.28
C CYS A 52 9.51 -4.09 8.33
N ASP A 53 8.91 -5.19 7.85
CA ASP A 53 9.64 -6.45 7.61
C ASP A 53 10.46 -6.34 6.31
N GLN A 54 11.52 -7.14 6.19
CA GLN A 54 12.31 -7.19 4.94
C GLN A 54 11.47 -7.64 3.74
N ARG A 55 10.41 -8.41 3.95
CA ARG A 55 9.51 -8.89 2.88
C ARG A 55 8.47 -7.87 2.44
N ASP A 56 8.31 -6.77 3.17
CA ASP A 56 7.35 -5.72 2.83
C ASP A 56 7.90 -4.74 1.76
N VAL A 57 9.20 -4.83 1.48
CA VAL A 57 9.91 -3.97 0.53
C VAL A 57 10.62 -4.85 -0.50
N ASP A 58 10.55 -4.48 -1.77
CA ASP A 58 11.32 -5.10 -2.84
C ASP A 58 12.08 -4.01 -3.62
N GLY A 59 12.95 -4.43 -4.52
CA GLY A 59 13.72 -3.51 -5.33
C GLY A 59 14.23 -4.12 -6.62
N PHE A 60 14.64 -3.24 -7.52
CA PHE A 60 15.18 -3.61 -8.81
C PHE A 60 16.28 -2.62 -9.20
N TYR A 61 17.18 -3.01 -10.09
CA TYR A 61 18.20 -2.10 -10.62
C TYR A 61 18.28 -2.23 -12.14
N HIS A 62 18.56 -1.11 -12.80
CA HIS A 62 18.73 -1.06 -14.24
C HIS A 62 19.99 -0.24 -14.56
N PRO A 63 21.07 -0.85 -15.11
CA PRO A 63 22.31 -0.12 -15.41
C PRO A 63 22.16 1.02 -16.41
N GLU A 64 21.17 0.93 -17.30
CA GLU A 64 20.84 1.98 -18.29
C GLU A 64 19.34 1.95 -18.61
N HIS A 65 18.52 2.62 -17.80
CA HIS A 65 17.06 2.58 -17.95
C HIS A 65 16.62 3.34 -19.22
N PRO A 66 15.83 2.73 -20.13
CA PRO A 66 15.54 3.31 -21.44
C PRO A 66 14.88 4.68 -21.35
N ASP A 67 13.88 4.84 -20.48
CA ASP A 67 13.14 6.10 -20.37
C ASP A 67 13.92 7.22 -19.66
N LEU A 68 14.91 6.85 -18.84
CA LEU A 68 15.67 7.79 -18.03
C LEU A 68 17.08 8.03 -18.60
N SER A 69 17.50 7.21 -19.58
CA SER A 69 18.84 7.21 -20.18
C SER A 69 19.97 7.26 -19.13
N ALA A 70 19.73 6.62 -17.98
CA ALA A 70 20.56 6.69 -16.80
C ALA A 70 20.50 5.40 -15.98
N PRO A 71 21.50 5.11 -15.15
CA PRO A 71 21.45 4.00 -14.20
C PRO A 71 20.48 4.30 -13.05
N VAL A 72 19.68 3.32 -12.66
CA VAL A 72 18.61 3.50 -11.66
C VAL A 72 18.55 2.32 -10.71
N VAL A 73 18.28 2.61 -9.44
CA VAL A 73 17.84 1.64 -8.43
C VAL A 73 16.43 2.03 -8.00
N PHE A 74 15.52 1.07 -8.06
CA PHE A 74 14.15 1.19 -7.61
C PHE A 74 14.00 0.50 -6.25
N VAL A 75 13.28 1.15 -5.35
CA VAL A 75 12.83 0.61 -4.06
C VAL A 75 11.34 0.89 -3.98
N TYR A 76 10.54 -0.13 -3.73
CA TYR A 76 9.08 -0.03 -3.74
C TYR A 76 8.46 -1.00 -2.75
N ASP A 77 7.22 -0.71 -2.37
CA ASP A 77 6.43 -1.58 -1.50
C ASP A 77 6.15 -2.90 -2.23
N ALA A 78 6.43 -4.02 -1.56
CA ALA A 78 6.10 -5.35 -2.08
C ALA A 78 4.58 -5.62 -2.05
N TYR A 79 3.81 -4.77 -1.35
CA TYR A 79 2.37 -4.87 -1.27
C TYR A 79 1.67 -4.36 -2.52
N GLU A 80 0.72 -5.14 -3.00
CA GLU A 80 -0.17 -4.83 -4.11
C GLU A 80 -1.01 -3.58 -3.80
N GLY A 81 -0.60 -2.44 -4.37
CA GLY A 81 -1.30 -1.15 -4.28
C GLY A 81 -0.44 -0.06 -3.63
N GLY A 82 0.66 -0.46 -2.97
CA GLY A 82 1.44 0.43 -2.11
C GLY A 82 0.72 0.69 -0.80
N ILE A 83 1.47 0.66 0.29
CA ILE A 83 1.00 1.00 1.64
C ILE A 83 1.76 2.19 2.23
N GLY A 84 2.69 2.78 1.47
CA GLY A 84 3.41 4.01 1.79
C GLY A 84 4.81 3.81 2.38
N LEU A 85 5.40 2.61 2.34
CA LEU A 85 6.73 2.40 2.94
C LEU A 85 7.81 3.17 2.17
N ALA A 86 7.79 3.03 0.84
CA ALA A 86 8.74 3.71 -0.05
C ALA A 86 8.59 5.24 0.01
N GLU A 87 7.38 5.75 0.27
CA GLU A 87 7.14 7.19 0.48
C GLU A 87 7.84 7.69 1.74
N VAL A 88 7.69 6.96 2.86
CA VAL A 88 8.39 7.27 4.11
C VAL A 88 9.91 7.17 3.93
N ALA A 89 10.40 6.13 3.25
CA ALA A 89 11.83 5.99 2.94
C ALA A 89 12.34 7.13 2.05
N TYR A 90 11.55 7.59 1.08
CA TYR A 90 11.91 8.71 0.22
C TYR A 90 12.15 10.00 1.02
N HIS A 91 11.28 10.29 2.00
CA HIS A 91 11.48 11.42 2.91
C HIS A 91 12.73 11.30 3.80
N ARG A 92 13.27 10.09 3.96
CA ARG A 92 14.48 9.78 4.74
C ARG A 92 15.62 9.24 3.86
N MET A 93 15.60 9.57 2.57
CA MET A 93 16.52 8.97 1.59
C MET A 93 17.99 9.24 1.92
N GLU A 94 18.33 10.45 2.39
CA GLU A 94 19.70 10.78 2.78
C GLU A 94 20.21 9.91 3.94
N GLU A 95 19.35 9.66 4.93
CA GLU A 95 19.66 8.78 6.07
C GLU A 95 19.80 7.33 5.62
N LEU A 96 18.93 6.86 4.71
CA LEU A 96 19.00 5.52 4.15
C LEU A 96 20.30 5.30 3.34
N LEU A 97 20.65 6.24 2.48
CA LEU A 97 21.89 6.19 1.69
C LEU A 97 23.13 6.19 2.59
N ARG A 98 23.13 7.00 3.65
CA ARG A 98 24.24 7.05 4.61
C ARG A 98 24.36 5.75 5.41
N LEU A 99 23.24 5.19 5.86
CA LEU A 99 23.20 3.90 6.54
C LEU A 99 23.72 2.77 5.63
N ALA A 100 23.30 2.74 4.37
CA ALA A 100 23.81 1.81 3.38
C ALA A 100 25.33 1.94 3.16
N TYR A 101 25.83 3.18 3.03
CA TYR A 101 27.26 3.46 2.89
C TYR A 101 28.05 2.98 4.12
N ASP A 102 27.62 3.35 5.32
CA ASP A 102 28.26 2.96 6.57
C ASP A 102 28.33 1.43 6.72
N THR A 103 27.25 0.72 6.38
CA THR A 103 27.18 -0.75 6.42
C THR A 103 28.23 -1.39 5.51
N VAL A 104 28.31 -0.97 4.24
CA VAL A 104 29.27 -1.56 3.30
C VAL A 104 30.71 -1.14 3.59
N ALA A 105 30.94 0.09 4.04
CA ALA A 105 32.26 0.63 4.33
C ALA A 105 32.89 0.05 5.60
N ARG A 106 32.09 -0.20 6.65
CA ARG A 106 32.59 -0.75 7.94
C ARG A 106 32.72 -2.27 7.95
N CYS A 107 32.06 -2.97 7.04
CA CYS A 107 32.16 -4.41 6.94
C CYS A 107 33.59 -4.83 6.57
N GLY A 108 34.20 -5.73 7.34
CA GLY A 108 35.58 -6.19 7.13
C GLY A 108 35.79 -7.22 6.02
N CYS A 109 34.73 -7.67 5.33
CA CYS A 109 34.87 -8.66 4.26
C CYS A 109 35.52 -8.07 3.00
N LYS A 110 36.15 -8.90 2.17
CA LYS A 110 36.80 -8.45 0.93
C LYS A 110 35.82 -8.39 -0.25
N GLU A 111 35.13 -9.50 -0.53
CA GLU A 111 34.34 -9.68 -1.75
C GLU A 111 32.85 -9.31 -1.59
N GLY A 112 32.36 -9.25 -0.34
CA GLY A 112 30.94 -9.15 -0.04
C GLY A 112 30.44 -10.34 0.79
N CYS A 113 29.48 -10.12 1.67
CA CYS A 113 28.91 -11.16 2.53
C CYS A 113 27.45 -10.84 2.90
N PRO A 114 26.73 -11.77 3.57
CA PRO A 114 25.36 -11.55 4.06
C PRO A 114 25.19 -10.33 4.98
N SER A 115 26.26 -9.89 5.64
CA SER A 115 26.23 -8.72 6.52
C SER A 115 26.40 -7.38 5.79
N CYS A 116 26.64 -7.37 4.48
CA CYS A 116 26.75 -6.12 3.72
C CYS A 116 25.94 -6.15 2.41
N ILE A 117 26.37 -6.90 1.40
CA ILE A 117 25.85 -6.73 0.03
C ILE A 117 25.04 -7.93 -0.48
N GLN A 118 24.96 -9.03 0.27
CA GLN A 118 24.14 -10.18 -0.13
C GLN A 118 22.75 -10.08 0.51
N SER A 119 21.74 -10.57 -0.20
CA SER A 119 20.36 -10.60 0.26
C SER A 119 19.80 -12.02 0.22
N GLY A 120 19.02 -12.38 1.25
CA GLY A 120 18.32 -13.67 1.35
C GLY A 120 17.15 -13.81 0.38
N ILE A 121 16.68 -12.71 -0.21
CA ILE A 121 15.56 -12.67 -1.17
C ILE A 121 16.02 -12.37 -2.61
N CYS A 122 17.33 -12.38 -2.87
CA CYS A 122 17.89 -12.13 -4.20
C CYS A 122 17.50 -13.23 -5.19
N ARG A 123 16.70 -12.88 -6.21
CA ARG A 123 16.29 -13.82 -7.28
C ARG A 123 17.45 -14.21 -8.19
N LEU A 124 18.51 -13.40 -8.23
CA LEU A 124 19.75 -13.65 -8.97
C LEU A 124 20.77 -14.47 -8.16
N ARG A 125 20.36 -15.10 -7.04
CA ARG A 125 21.22 -15.94 -6.18
C ARG A 125 22.50 -15.24 -5.70
N ASN A 126 22.46 -13.92 -5.53
CA ASN A 126 23.62 -13.10 -5.20
C ASN A 126 24.77 -13.20 -6.23
N GLU A 127 24.47 -13.60 -7.47
CA GLU A 127 25.41 -13.57 -8.59
C GLU A 127 25.61 -12.12 -9.04
N SER A 128 26.82 -11.81 -9.53
CA SER A 128 27.17 -10.47 -10.04
C SER A 128 26.98 -9.35 -9.00
N LEU A 129 27.66 -9.46 -7.85
CA LEU A 129 27.75 -8.42 -6.83
C LEU A 129 29.17 -7.86 -6.76
N ASN A 130 29.31 -6.56 -6.51
CA ASN A 130 30.62 -5.94 -6.34
C ASN A 130 30.63 -4.95 -5.17
N LYS A 131 31.32 -5.32 -4.08
CA LYS A 131 31.43 -4.51 -2.86
C LYS A 131 32.13 -3.17 -3.10
N ALA A 132 33.24 -3.20 -3.83
CA ALA A 132 34.05 -2.01 -4.03
C ALA A 132 33.28 -0.97 -4.86
N ALA A 133 32.62 -1.42 -5.93
CA ALA A 133 31.78 -0.58 -6.76
C ALA A 133 30.58 -0.01 -5.99
N SER A 134 29.87 -0.82 -5.19
CA SER A 134 28.73 -0.32 -4.41
C SER A 134 29.13 0.70 -3.34
N ARG A 135 30.25 0.47 -2.64
CA ARG A 135 30.81 1.46 -1.71
C ARG A 135 31.11 2.77 -2.41
N ARG A 136 31.71 2.72 -3.61
CA ARG A 136 32.04 3.92 -4.38
C ARG A 136 30.78 4.68 -4.79
N ILE A 137 29.80 3.99 -5.38
CA ILE A 137 28.51 4.58 -5.79
C ILE A 137 27.86 5.29 -4.59
N LEU A 138 27.74 4.60 -3.45
CA LEU A 138 27.15 5.16 -2.24
C LEU A 138 27.99 6.30 -1.65
N GLY A 139 29.32 6.21 -1.71
CA GLY A 139 30.22 7.25 -1.24
C GLY A 139 30.05 8.55 -2.02
N VAL A 140 29.85 8.46 -3.32
CA VAL A 140 29.55 9.61 -4.17
C VAL A 140 28.19 10.20 -3.87
N LEU A 141 27.14 9.36 -3.78
CA LEU A 141 25.77 9.80 -3.49
C LEU A 141 25.63 10.45 -2.11
N THR A 142 26.48 10.08 -1.15
CA THR A 142 26.50 10.61 0.23
C THR A 142 27.57 11.68 0.47
N GLY A 143 28.30 12.09 -0.58
CA GLY A 143 29.38 13.06 -0.51
C GLY A 143 30.58 12.64 0.35
N GLN A 144 30.75 11.35 0.63
CA GLN A 144 31.91 10.79 1.33
C GLN A 144 33.10 10.55 0.38
N GLU A 145 32.85 10.42 -0.92
CA GLU A 145 33.89 10.35 -1.95
C GLU A 145 33.64 11.46 -3.00
N THR A 146 34.67 12.23 -3.31
CA THR A 146 34.61 13.25 -4.36
C THR A 146 34.99 12.64 -5.69
N VAL A 147 34.19 12.92 -6.72
CA VAL A 147 34.48 12.54 -8.10
C VAL A 147 34.84 13.79 -8.88
N ASP A 148 35.95 13.75 -9.63
CA ASP A 148 36.16 14.75 -10.67
C ASP A 148 35.25 14.40 -11.84
N TRP A 149 34.13 15.10 -11.91
CA TRP A 149 33.07 14.76 -12.85
C TRP A 149 33.44 15.06 -14.32
N GLY A 150 34.49 15.85 -14.57
CA GLY A 150 34.57 16.59 -15.83
C GLY A 150 33.30 17.42 -16.05
N TYR A 151 33.21 18.16 -17.15
CA TYR A 151 31.96 18.86 -17.46
C TYR A 151 30.87 17.85 -17.83
N VAL A 152 29.96 17.57 -16.90
CA VAL A 152 28.73 16.82 -17.16
C VAL A 152 27.62 17.86 -17.31
N PRO A 153 27.06 18.07 -18.52
CA PRO A 153 25.85 18.86 -18.62
C PRO A 153 24.82 18.19 -17.72
N MET A 154 24.27 18.96 -16.78
CA MET A 154 23.25 18.52 -15.83
C MET A 154 21.97 18.16 -16.61
N MET A 155 21.97 17.02 -17.31
CA MET A 155 20.83 16.49 -18.04
C MET A 155 19.96 15.75 -17.05
N ILE A 156 19.14 16.52 -16.38
CA ILE A 156 17.70 16.35 -16.11
C ILE A 156 17.42 17.55 -15.20
N LYS A 157 16.81 18.62 -15.73
CA LYS A 157 16.22 19.60 -14.81
C LYS A 157 15.19 18.84 -13.99
N LEU A 158 15.14 19.07 -12.68
CA LEU A 158 14.12 18.46 -11.81
C LEU A 158 12.69 18.66 -12.35
N SER A 159 12.47 19.73 -13.12
CA SER A 159 11.23 20.10 -13.81
C SER A 159 10.91 19.27 -15.07
N GLU A 160 11.85 18.49 -15.58
CA GLU A 160 11.77 17.73 -16.84
C GLU A 160 11.74 16.21 -16.59
N ARG A 161 11.53 15.76 -15.33
CA ARG A 161 11.30 14.33 -15.06
C ARG A 161 10.12 13.85 -15.92
N PRO A 162 10.25 12.75 -16.67
CA PRO A 162 9.08 12.13 -17.25
C PRO A 162 8.16 11.77 -16.08
N VAL A 163 6.97 12.35 -16.06
CA VAL A 163 5.89 11.80 -15.25
C VAL A 163 5.72 10.38 -15.77
N MET A 164 6.08 9.38 -14.97
CA MET A 164 5.70 8.00 -15.28
C MET A 164 4.18 7.97 -15.23
N THR A 165 3.55 8.21 -16.38
CA THR A 165 2.15 7.89 -16.58
C THR A 165 2.07 6.38 -16.43
N PRO A 166 1.29 5.85 -15.47
CA PRO A 166 1.10 4.42 -15.38
C PRO A 166 0.70 3.92 -16.77
N SER A 167 1.31 2.84 -17.24
CA SER A 167 0.86 2.19 -18.47
C SER A 167 -0.63 1.89 -18.34
N GLY A 168 -1.37 1.82 -19.46
CA GLY A 168 -2.79 1.49 -19.41
C GLY A 168 -3.07 0.16 -18.70
N GLU A 169 -2.07 -0.71 -18.54
CA GLU A 169 -2.14 -1.92 -17.72
C GLU A 169 -1.99 -1.64 -16.21
N ALA A 170 -1.06 -0.78 -15.79
CA ALA A 170 -0.92 -0.36 -14.41
C ALA A 170 -2.16 0.41 -13.92
N GLU A 171 -2.78 1.20 -14.79
CA GLU A 171 -4.02 1.93 -14.49
C GLU A 171 -5.21 0.96 -14.39
N LYS A 172 -5.32 -0.02 -15.29
CA LYS A 172 -6.30 -1.13 -15.19
C LYS A 172 -6.12 -1.96 -13.94
N LEU A 173 -4.88 -2.23 -13.54
CA LEU A 173 -4.57 -3.00 -12.32
C LEU A 173 -4.97 -2.22 -11.07
N THR A 174 -4.71 -0.91 -11.05
CA THR A 174 -5.11 -0.01 -9.96
C THR A 174 -6.64 0.07 -9.85
N LEU A 175 -7.35 0.19 -10.97
CA LEU A 175 -8.82 0.18 -11.01
C LEU A 175 -9.42 -1.15 -10.53
N ARG A 176 -8.78 -2.27 -10.88
CA ARG A 176 -9.18 -3.60 -10.40
C ARG A 176 -8.95 -3.76 -8.90
N ARG A 177 -7.83 -3.25 -8.38
CA ARG A 177 -7.52 -3.24 -6.93
C ARG A 177 -8.53 -2.44 -6.13
N THR A 178 -8.88 -1.23 -6.59
CA THR A 178 -9.88 -0.40 -5.91
C THR A 178 -11.26 -1.05 -5.89
N HIS A 179 -11.68 -1.67 -7.00
CA HIS A 179 -12.91 -2.46 -7.05
C HIS A 179 -12.87 -3.66 -6.10
N ALA A 180 -11.76 -4.42 -6.08
CA ALA A 180 -11.61 -5.58 -5.20
C ALA A 180 -11.61 -5.18 -3.71
N LEU A 181 -10.99 -4.06 -3.37
CA LEU A 181 -11.01 -3.52 -2.01
C LEU A 181 -12.42 -3.07 -1.60
N GLN A 182 -13.15 -2.40 -2.49
CA GLN A 182 -14.56 -2.04 -2.24
C GLN A 182 -15.43 -3.28 -2.02
N GLU A 183 -15.23 -4.32 -2.83
CA GLU A 183 -15.97 -5.57 -2.71
C GLU A 183 -15.65 -6.30 -1.39
N LEU A 184 -14.37 -6.34 -0.99
CA LEU A 184 -13.94 -6.90 0.30
C LEU A 184 -14.52 -6.11 1.48
N LEU A 185 -14.48 -4.79 1.43
CA LEU A 185 -15.08 -3.93 2.47
C LEU A 185 -16.60 -4.15 2.56
N GLU A 186 -17.27 -4.31 1.42
CA GLU A 186 -18.70 -4.58 1.40
C GLU A 186 -19.04 -5.99 1.90
N GLN A 187 -18.22 -6.99 1.57
CA GLN A 187 -18.34 -8.34 2.11
C GLN A 187 -18.08 -8.39 3.62
N ALA A 188 -17.07 -7.66 4.11
CA ALA A 188 -16.80 -7.53 5.54
C ALA A 188 -17.95 -6.83 6.27
N ARG A 189 -18.52 -5.78 5.66
CA ARG A 189 -19.72 -5.09 6.17
C ARG A 189 -20.93 -6.02 6.21
N ARG A 190 -21.17 -6.79 5.14
CA ARG A 190 -22.24 -7.80 5.10
C ARG A 190 -22.03 -8.87 6.15
N LYS A 191 -20.82 -9.43 6.27
CA LYS A 191 -20.49 -10.42 7.31
C LYS A 191 -20.68 -9.86 8.71
N GLY A 192 -20.27 -8.62 8.97
CA GLY A 192 -20.51 -7.90 10.23
C GLY A 192 -22.01 -7.72 10.51
N ILE A 193 -22.79 -7.33 9.52
CA ILE A 193 -24.26 -7.24 9.62
C ILE A 193 -24.86 -8.63 9.91
N TYR A 194 -24.43 -9.69 9.22
CA TYR A 194 -24.91 -11.05 9.42
C TYR A 194 -24.52 -11.63 10.78
N THR A 195 -23.31 -11.35 11.29
CA THR A 195 -22.89 -11.79 12.63
C THR A 195 -23.67 -11.06 13.72
N HIS A 196 -23.92 -9.75 13.57
CA HIS A 196 -24.80 -9.00 14.47
C HIS A 196 -26.26 -9.51 14.43
N LEU A 197 -26.79 -9.85 13.25
CA LEU A 197 -28.14 -10.42 13.10
C LEU A 197 -28.24 -11.86 13.64
N ALA A 198 -27.20 -12.68 13.49
CA ALA A 198 -27.17 -14.06 13.98
C ALA A 198 -26.99 -14.14 15.50
N SER A 199 -26.32 -13.15 16.12
CA SER A 199 -26.22 -13.03 17.59
C SER A 199 -27.49 -12.51 18.27
N ALA A 200 -28.50 -12.09 17.50
CA ALA A 200 -29.75 -11.56 18.01
C ALA A 200 -30.80 -12.67 18.22
N GLU A 201 -30.47 -13.71 18.99
CA GLU A 201 -31.47 -14.57 19.63
C GLU A 201 -32.18 -13.80 20.78
N GLN A 202 -33.11 -12.96 20.33
CA GLN A 202 -34.40 -12.51 20.89
C GLN A 202 -34.61 -12.59 22.42
N THR A 203 -34.48 -11.44 23.07
CA THR A 203 -35.21 -11.16 24.32
C THR A 203 -36.72 -11.02 24.03
N PRO A 204 -37.64 -11.59 24.84
CA PRO A 204 -39.07 -11.41 24.65
C PRO A 204 -39.46 -9.93 24.60
N LEU A 205 -40.16 -9.51 23.53
CA LEU A 205 -40.67 -8.16 23.38
C LEU A 205 -41.69 -7.88 24.51
N GLN A 206 -41.50 -6.82 25.30
CA GLN A 206 -42.50 -6.39 26.27
C GLN A 206 -43.43 -5.33 25.66
N PRO A 207 -44.74 -5.34 25.96
CA PRO A 207 -45.67 -4.37 25.39
C PRO A 207 -45.37 -2.97 25.92
N LYS A 208 -45.11 -2.03 25.01
CA LYS A 208 -44.80 -0.63 25.31
C LYS A 208 -46.06 0.22 25.48
N TYR A 209 -47.17 -0.17 24.85
CA TYR A 209 -48.43 0.57 24.83
C TYR A 209 -49.53 -0.23 25.52
N VAL A 210 -50.37 0.46 26.27
CA VAL A 210 -51.54 -0.12 26.94
C VAL A 210 -52.80 0.63 26.57
N LYS A 211 -53.94 -0.06 26.64
CA LYS A 211 -55.25 0.53 26.42
C LYS A 211 -55.42 1.77 27.31
N GLY A 212 -55.78 2.90 26.70
CA GLY A 212 -55.92 4.20 27.37
C GLY A 212 -54.74 5.15 27.18
N ASP A 213 -53.60 4.70 26.65
CA ASP A 213 -52.50 5.58 26.30
C ASP A 213 -52.90 6.57 25.19
N TRP A 214 -52.46 7.82 25.31
CA TRP A 214 -52.50 8.78 24.23
C TRP A 214 -51.24 8.67 23.38
N VAL A 215 -51.43 8.62 22.06
CA VAL A 215 -50.34 8.43 21.10
C VAL A 215 -50.47 9.37 19.92
N GLU A 216 -49.34 9.67 19.28
CA GLU A 216 -49.27 10.42 18.04
C GLU A 216 -48.60 9.57 16.96
N GLN A 217 -49.22 9.51 15.78
CA GLN A 217 -48.74 8.75 14.63
C GLN A 217 -48.79 9.62 13.37
N THR A 218 -47.66 9.77 12.68
CA THR A 218 -47.64 10.41 11.36
C THR A 218 -48.14 9.40 10.31
N PRO A 219 -49.08 9.76 9.41
CA PRO A 219 -49.66 11.10 9.17
C PRO A 219 -50.99 11.38 9.89
N TYR A 220 -51.53 10.43 10.67
CA TYR A 220 -52.90 10.50 11.21
C TYR A 220 -53.07 11.43 12.43
N GLY A 221 -51.98 11.87 13.05
CA GLY A 221 -52.00 12.75 14.21
C GLY A 221 -52.24 12.00 15.52
N ARG A 222 -52.95 12.63 16.46
CA ARG A 222 -53.18 12.08 17.80
C ARG A 222 -54.35 11.09 17.84
N GLY A 223 -54.23 10.08 18.68
CA GLY A 223 -55.26 9.08 18.92
C GLY A 223 -55.13 8.38 20.28
N LEU A 224 -56.18 7.64 20.63
CA LEU A 224 -56.27 6.87 21.87
C LEU A 224 -56.06 5.38 21.56
N VAL A 225 -55.19 4.73 22.31
CA VAL A 225 -54.96 3.28 22.21
C VAL A 225 -56.17 2.52 22.76
N LEU A 226 -56.76 1.67 21.92
CA LEU A 226 -57.88 0.79 22.25
C LEU A 226 -57.42 -0.59 22.71
N ASP A 227 -56.34 -1.11 22.12
CA ASP A 227 -55.79 -2.44 22.39
C ASP A 227 -54.31 -2.50 21.97
N SER A 228 -53.52 -3.37 22.61
CA SER A 228 -52.13 -3.67 22.24
C SER A 228 -51.83 -5.14 22.45
N ARG A 229 -51.27 -5.79 21.42
CA ARG A 229 -50.89 -7.21 21.47
C ARG A 229 -49.57 -7.47 20.77
N ILE A 230 -48.91 -8.55 21.15
CA ILE A 230 -47.65 -8.98 20.54
C ILE A 230 -47.93 -10.15 19.59
N GLU A 231 -47.54 -10.00 18.33
CA GLU A 231 -47.54 -11.05 17.32
C GLU A 231 -46.12 -11.25 16.80
N GLY A 232 -45.47 -12.35 17.20
CA GLY A 232 -44.06 -12.62 16.88
C GLY A 232 -43.12 -11.59 17.52
N GLN A 233 -42.46 -10.77 16.69
CA GLN A 233 -41.55 -9.70 17.11
C GLN A 233 -42.16 -8.30 16.92
N ARG A 234 -43.50 -8.20 16.81
CA ARG A 234 -44.21 -6.94 16.57
C ARG A 234 -45.22 -6.69 17.67
N GLU A 235 -45.30 -5.46 18.13
CA GLU A 235 -46.41 -4.98 18.96
C GLU A 235 -47.41 -4.25 18.05
N LEU A 236 -48.59 -4.83 17.89
CA LEU A 236 -49.70 -4.27 17.10
C LEU A 236 -50.62 -3.49 18.03
N VAL A 237 -50.76 -2.19 17.77
CA VAL A 237 -51.51 -1.24 18.59
C VAL A 237 -52.71 -0.74 17.79
N THR A 238 -53.91 -0.98 18.31
CA THR A 238 -55.15 -0.46 17.71
C THR A 238 -55.43 0.93 18.26
N ILE A 239 -55.52 1.93 17.40
CA ILE A 239 -55.63 3.34 17.78
C ILE A 239 -56.88 3.95 17.14
N ARG A 240 -57.62 4.73 17.93
CA ARG A 240 -58.70 5.59 17.46
C ARG A 240 -58.20 7.03 17.34
N PHE A 241 -58.11 7.53 16.10
CA PHE A 241 -57.72 8.90 15.79
C PHE A 241 -58.90 9.87 15.82
N LEU A 242 -58.59 11.17 15.85
CA LEU A 242 -59.57 12.23 15.70
C LEU A 242 -60.36 12.04 14.39
N ARG A 243 -61.67 12.31 14.41
CA ARG A 243 -62.65 12.00 13.34
C ARG A 243 -63.08 10.53 13.21
N GLY A 244 -62.78 9.68 14.21
CA GLY A 244 -63.36 8.33 14.32
C GLY A 244 -62.65 7.25 13.51
N LEU A 245 -61.54 7.57 12.85
CA LEU A 245 -60.72 6.60 12.14
C LEU A 245 -60.04 5.64 13.12
N VAL A 246 -60.24 4.33 12.95
CA VAL A 246 -59.52 3.30 13.71
C VAL A 246 -58.48 2.66 12.81
N LYS A 247 -57.22 2.59 13.26
CA LYS A 247 -56.13 1.91 12.57
C LYS A 247 -55.34 1.03 13.52
N GLU A 248 -54.94 -0.12 13.02
CA GLU A 248 -53.92 -0.95 13.65
C GLU A 248 -52.54 -0.53 13.15
N VAL A 249 -51.62 -0.33 14.09
CA VAL A 249 -50.30 0.21 13.84
C VAL A 249 -49.26 -0.70 14.46
N ASP A 250 -48.28 -1.09 13.66
CA ASP A 250 -47.10 -1.81 14.13
C ASP A 250 -46.14 -0.83 14.83
N ALA A 251 -46.11 -0.88 16.16
CA ALA A 251 -45.30 0.00 16.98
C ALA A 251 -43.78 -0.21 16.81
N SER A 252 -43.36 -1.34 16.21
CA SER A 252 -41.94 -1.61 15.93
C SER A 252 -41.39 -0.74 14.79
N LYS A 253 -42.26 -0.17 13.94
CA LYS A 253 -41.86 0.61 12.75
C LYS A 253 -41.54 2.09 13.04
N GLY A 254 -41.42 2.48 14.31
CA GLY A 254 -40.91 3.79 14.74
C GLY A 254 -41.84 5.00 14.53
N ALA A 255 -43.04 4.81 13.96
CA ALA A 255 -43.97 5.89 13.61
C ALA A 255 -44.99 6.24 14.71
N LEU A 256 -44.90 5.64 15.90
CA LEU A 256 -45.84 5.80 17.01
C LEU A 256 -45.14 6.28 18.27
N ARG A 257 -45.66 7.34 18.91
CA ARG A 257 -45.07 7.92 20.14
C ARG A 257 -46.13 8.18 21.20
N LYS A 258 -45.85 7.86 22.48
CA LYS A 258 -46.71 8.27 23.60
C LYS A 258 -46.68 9.79 23.78
N VAL A 259 -47.85 10.36 23.99
CA VAL A 259 -48.04 11.78 24.31
C VAL A 259 -48.91 11.90 25.56
N LYS A 260 -48.88 13.06 26.22
CA LYS A 260 -49.81 13.35 27.31
C LYS A 260 -51.22 13.54 26.72
N PRO A 261 -52.29 13.25 27.51
CA PRO A 261 -53.66 13.55 27.13
C PRO A 261 -53.84 14.99 26.64
#